data_AF-A0A3A4NG74-F1
#
_entry.id   AF-A0A3A4NG74-F1
#
_cell.length_a   1.000
_cell.length_b   1.000
_cell.length_c   1.000
_cell.angle_alpha   90.00
_cell.angle_beta   90.00
_cell.angle_gamma   90.00
#
_symmetry.space_group_name_H-M   'P 1'
#
loop_
_entity.id
_entity.type
_entity.pdbx_description
1 polymer ?
#
loop_
_entity_poly.entity_id
_entity_poly.type
_entity_poly.pdbx_seq_one_letter_code
_entity_poly.pdbx_strand_id
1 'polypeptide(L)'
;MKRTPAFMSGLFFRNKSFLLRSALPKGNRCVWPDGGNFCEKEEIHMQIHITSRGHDLSDHLQSYIEEKVQKLAKYSHGNCEVHVVMERGSPGQIVEITFYGLHKTMHGRELGDNVRGCIDKAVSKLEAQIRKQKEKLTERRV
;
A
#
# COMPACT_ATOMS: atom_id res chain seq x y z
N MET A 1 -30.16 21.41 -65.75
CA MET A 1 -29.63 20.14 -66.30
C MET A 1 -28.92 19.41 -65.15
N LYS A 2 -29.20 18.18 -64.71
CA LYS A 2 -30.16 17.13 -65.03
C LYS A 2 -30.53 16.44 -63.68
N ARG A 3 -31.83 16.16 -63.53
CA ARG A 3 -32.54 15.03 -62.88
C ARG A 3 -31.75 14.03 -61.99
N THR A 4 -32.32 13.75 -60.80
CA THR A 4 -32.25 12.54 -59.94
C THR A 4 -32.56 11.24 -60.74
N PRO A 5 -32.34 9.95 -60.28
CA PRO A 5 -32.85 9.38 -59.02
C PRO A 5 -32.09 8.20 -58.36
N ALA A 6 -32.69 7.73 -57.27
CA ALA A 6 -32.38 6.59 -56.41
C ALA A 6 -32.30 5.22 -57.13
N PHE A 7 -31.59 4.26 -56.52
CA PHE A 7 -31.88 2.84 -56.71
C PHE A 7 -31.67 2.03 -55.41
N MET A 8 -32.71 1.27 -55.08
CA MET A 8 -32.83 0.38 -53.93
C MET A 8 -32.14 -0.97 -54.16
N SER A 9 -32.07 -1.74 -53.07
CA SER A 9 -32.24 -3.20 -52.95
C SER A 9 -31.00 -4.10 -53.01
N GLY A 10 -30.96 -5.02 -52.03
CA GLY A 10 -30.00 -6.12 -52.03
C GLY A 10 -29.79 -6.79 -50.67
N LEU A 11 -30.85 -7.32 -50.04
CA LEU A 11 -30.71 -8.37 -49.02
C LEU A 11 -29.97 -9.56 -49.64
N PHE A 12 -28.95 -10.11 -48.96
CA PHE A 12 -28.69 -11.54 -49.05
C PHE A 12 -28.28 -12.13 -47.70
N PHE A 13 -29.23 -12.92 -47.19
CA PHE A 13 -29.17 -13.82 -46.06
C PHE A 13 -28.03 -14.85 -46.19
N ARG A 14 -27.30 -15.13 -45.10
CA ARG A 14 -26.90 -16.52 -44.81
C ARG A 14 -26.73 -16.80 -43.31
N ASN A 15 -27.87 -17.05 -42.68
CA ASN A 15 -28.14 -18.26 -41.88
C ASN A 15 -26.99 -18.89 -41.07
N LYS A 16 -27.11 -18.84 -39.74
CA LYS A 16 -27.67 -19.98 -38.97
C LYS A 16 -27.88 -19.58 -37.50
N SER A 17 -29.13 -19.32 -37.16
CA SER A 17 -29.67 -19.61 -35.84
C SER A 17 -29.42 -21.09 -35.56
N PHE A 18 -28.71 -21.45 -34.49
CA PHE A 18 -28.79 -22.79 -33.94
C PHE A 18 -28.48 -22.76 -32.43
N LEU A 19 -29.56 -22.75 -31.66
CA LEU A 19 -29.76 -23.48 -30.41
C LEU A 19 -28.67 -23.33 -29.33
N LEU A 20 -29.01 -22.60 -28.26
CA LEU A 20 -29.37 -23.28 -27.00
C LEU A 20 -30.10 -22.33 -26.06
N ARG A 21 -31.42 -22.51 -26.01
CA ARG A 21 -32.27 -22.09 -24.90
C ARG A 21 -32.33 -23.30 -23.97
N SER A 22 -31.51 -23.33 -22.93
CA SER A 22 -31.64 -24.34 -21.87
C SER A 22 -31.19 -23.79 -20.51
N ALA A 23 -32.19 -23.63 -19.65
CA ALA A 23 -32.14 -23.73 -18.19
C ALA A 23 -31.11 -22.86 -17.44
N LEU A 24 -31.61 -21.81 -16.78
CA LEU A 24 -30.92 -21.19 -15.65
C LEU A 24 -31.00 -22.15 -14.44
N PRO A 25 -29.88 -22.64 -13.91
CA PRO A 25 -29.88 -23.30 -12.62
C PRO A 25 -30.17 -22.26 -11.53
N LYS A 26 -31.25 -22.47 -10.78
CA LYS A 26 -31.45 -21.83 -9.48
C LYS A 26 -30.39 -22.39 -8.54
N GLY A 27 -29.45 -21.55 -8.12
CA GLY A 27 -28.51 -21.88 -7.06
C GLY A 27 -27.08 -21.42 -7.35
N ASN A 28 -26.69 -20.38 -6.60
CA ASN A 28 -25.35 -20.06 -6.14
C ASN A 28 -24.19 -20.19 -7.14
N ARG A 29 -23.67 -19.02 -7.54
CA ARG A 29 -22.27 -18.56 -7.43
C ARG A 29 -22.05 -17.55 -8.55
N CYS A 30 -21.85 -16.29 -8.21
CA CYS A 30 -21.56 -15.25 -9.18
C CYS A 30 -20.27 -15.64 -9.93
N VAL A 31 -20.37 -15.90 -11.23
CA VAL A 31 -19.23 -16.06 -12.13
C VAL A 31 -19.22 -14.84 -13.05
N TRP A 32 -18.08 -14.17 -13.10
CA TRP A 32 -17.89 -12.91 -13.81
C TRP A 32 -17.77 -13.13 -15.33
N PRO A 33 -18.42 -12.31 -16.18
CA PRO A 33 -18.35 -12.45 -17.63
C PRO A 33 -17.04 -11.93 -18.27
N ASP A 34 -16.22 -11.15 -17.56
CA ASP A 34 -15.20 -10.31 -18.25
C ASP A 34 -13.73 -10.62 -17.93
N GLY A 35 -13.42 -11.67 -17.16
CA GLY A 35 -12.03 -12.15 -17.00
C GLY A 35 -11.01 -11.11 -16.46
N GLY A 36 -11.46 -10.02 -15.86
CA GLY A 36 -10.60 -8.99 -15.25
C GLY A 36 -10.46 -9.18 -13.74
N ASN A 37 -9.22 -9.32 -13.26
CA ASN A 37 -8.89 -8.96 -11.87
C ASN A 37 -8.94 -7.41 -11.79
N PHE A 38 -9.40 -6.75 -10.73
CA PHE A 38 -8.67 -6.72 -9.48
C PHE A 38 -9.53 -5.99 -8.43
N CYS A 39 -9.59 -6.55 -7.24
CA CYS A 39 -9.86 -5.82 -6.00
C CYS A 39 -8.95 -4.58 -5.98
N GLU A 40 -9.52 -3.37 -6.04
CA GLU A 40 -8.77 -2.12 -5.95
C GLU A 40 -7.97 -2.14 -4.64
N LYS A 41 -6.65 -2.29 -4.75
CA LYS A 41 -5.74 -2.25 -3.61
C LYS A 41 -5.84 -0.85 -3.02
N GLU A 42 -6.23 -0.72 -1.75
CA GLU A 42 -6.01 0.53 -1.00
C GLU A 42 -4.54 0.92 -1.13
N GLU A 43 -4.28 2.03 -1.84
CA GLU A 43 -2.93 2.55 -1.99
C GLU A 43 -2.47 3.12 -0.65
N ILE A 44 -1.51 2.44 -0.02
CA ILE A 44 -0.84 2.95 1.18
C ILE A 44 0.16 4.00 0.71
N HIS A 45 -0.21 5.27 0.78
CA HIS A 45 0.69 6.37 0.46
C HIS A 45 1.54 6.72 1.71
N MET A 46 2.73 6.11 1.80
CA MET A 46 3.70 6.38 2.87
C MET A 46 4.81 7.31 2.37
N GLN A 47 5.08 8.39 3.10
CA GLN A 47 6.17 9.33 2.83
C GLN A 47 7.31 9.12 3.84
N ILE A 48 8.54 8.94 3.37
CA ILE A 48 9.70 8.67 4.21
C ILE A 48 10.67 9.86 4.10
N HIS A 49 10.98 10.46 5.24
CA HIS A 49 11.94 11.55 5.38
C HIS A 49 13.15 11.06 6.17
N ILE A 50 14.32 11.00 5.53
CA ILE A 50 15.57 10.57 6.17
C ILE A 50 16.42 11.82 6.40
N THR A 51 16.80 12.04 7.66
CA THR A 51 17.68 13.15 8.08
C THR A 51 18.89 12.56 8.79
N SER A 52 20.09 12.79 8.25
CA SER A 52 21.35 12.37 8.86
C SER A 52 22.14 13.58 9.34
N ARG A 53 22.53 13.57 10.62
CA ARG A 53 23.41 14.58 11.23
C ARG A 53 24.74 13.92 11.58
N GLY A 54 25.79 14.22 10.81
CA GLY A 54 27.14 13.64 11.03
C GLY A 54 27.34 12.21 10.52
N HIS A 55 26.47 11.73 9.63
CA HIS A 55 26.59 10.45 8.93
C HIS A 55 26.51 10.65 7.41
N ASP A 56 27.34 9.91 6.67
CA ASP A 56 27.17 9.74 5.23
C ASP A 56 26.05 8.72 4.97
N LEU A 57 24.96 9.18 4.33
CA LEU A 57 23.88 8.32 3.88
C LEU A 57 24.31 7.57 2.61
N SER A 58 25.00 6.45 2.79
CA SER A 58 25.25 5.51 1.69
C SER A 58 23.93 4.92 1.17
N ASP A 59 23.85 4.67 -0.14
CA ASP A 59 22.68 4.07 -0.79
C ASP A 59 22.24 2.77 -0.12
N HIS A 60 23.19 1.93 0.29
CA HIS A 60 22.91 0.69 1.02
C HIS A 60 22.19 0.93 2.36
N LEU A 61 22.50 2.03 3.04
CA LEU A 61 21.86 2.36 4.31
C LEU A 61 20.45 2.91 4.09
N GLN A 62 20.24 3.70 3.03
CA GLN A 62 18.91 4.19 2.66
C GLN A 62 17.98 3.02 2.32
N SER A 63 18.40 2.11 1.43
CA SER A 63 17.61 0.92 1.09
C SER A 63 17.33 0.07 2.33
N TYR A 64 18.30 -0.08 3.24
CA TYR A 64 18.09 -0.80 4.50
C TYR A 64 17.01 -0.17 5.38
N ILE A 65 16.99 1.17 5.50
CA ILE A 65 15.98 1.89 6.27
C ILE A 65 14.62 1.71 5.61
N GLU A 66 14.53 1.88 4.30
CA GLU A 66 13.30 1.73 3.53
C GLU A 66 12.69 0.33 3.69
N GLU A 67 13.48 -0.73 3.53
CA GLU A 67 13.03 -2.12 3.71
C GLU A 67 12.46 -2.37 5.12
N LYS A 68 13.06 -1.77 6.14
CA LYS A 68 12.64 -1.94 7.53
C LYS A 68 11.39 -1.13 7.84
N VAL A 69 11.30 0.10 7.36
CA VAL A 69 10.14 0.98 7.53
C VAL A 69 8.94 0.45 6.72
N GLN A 70 9.17 -0.15 5.56
CA GLN A 70 8.11 -0.75 4.74
C GLN A 70 7.36 -1.88 5.46
N LYS A 71 7.98 -2.54 6.45
CA LYS A 71 7.28 -3.51 7.31
C LYS A 71 6.19 -2.84 8.15
N LEU A 72 6.43 -1.62 8.62
CA LEU A 72 5.46 -0.83 9.38
C LEU A 72 4.25 -0.42 8.51
N ALA A 73 4.47 -0.23 7.20
CA ALA A 73 3.41 0.11 6.24
C ALA A 73 2.27 -0.92 6.21
N LYS A 74 2.57 -2.20 6.45
CA LYS A 74 1.55 -3.27 6.50
C LYS A 74 0.52 -3.06 7.60
N TYR A 75 0.88 -2.33 8.66
CA TYR A 75 0.01 -2.10 9.80
C TYR A 75 -0.68 -0.74 9.74
N SER A 76 -0.31 0.12 8.80
CA SER A 76 -0.92 1.44 8.62
C SER A 76 -2.00 1.43 7.55
N HIS A 77 -3.10 2.13 7.81
CA HIS A 77 -4.16 2.38 6.83
C HIS A 77 -4.17 3.88 6.53
N GLY A 78 -4.15 4.25 5.25
CA GLY A 78 -4.14 5.65 4.78
C GLY A 78 -2.76 6.30 4.70
N ASN A 79 -2.75 7.63 4.60
CA ASN A 79 -1.55 8.46 4.42
C ASN A 79 -0.73 8.48 5.72
N CYS A 80 0.54 8.07 5.63
CA CYS A 80 1.45 8.03 6.77
C CYS A 80 2.77 8.69 6.43
N GLU A 81 3.34 9.40 7.38
CA GLU A 81 4.63 10.07 7.24
C GLU A 81 5.61 9.52 8.28
N VAL A 82 6.84 9.23 7.86
CA VAL A 82 7.87 8.66 8.73
C VAL A 82 9.12 9.51 8.66
N HIS A 83 9.57 9.98 9.81
CA HIS A 83 10.82 10.72 9.94
C HIS A 83 11.85 9.85 10.63
N VAL A 84 12.95 9.60 9.94
CA VAL A 84 14.10 8.87 10.45
C VAL A 84 15.22 9.89 10.64
N VAL A 85 15.55 10.18 11.89
CA VAL A 85 16.66 11.06 12.27
C VAL A 85 17.78 10.20 12.84
N MET A 86 18.96 10.32 12.26
CA MET A 86 20.16 9.67 12.75
C MET A 86 21.20 10.71 13.11
N GLU A 87 21.79 10.58 14.28
CA GLU A 87 22.80 11.51 14.79
C GLU A 87 24.01 10.76 15.32
N ARG A 88 25.20 11.19 14.88
CA ARG A 88 26.48 10.69 15.39
C ARG A 88 26.98 11.60 16.50
N GLY A 89 26.95 11.15 17.75
CA GLY A 89 27.43 11.91 18.90
C GLY A 89 28.33 11.10 19.84
N SER A 90 28.72 11.72 20.95
CA SER A 90 29.27 11.06 22.13
C SER A 90 28.21 11.12 23.22
N PRO A 91 27.69 10.00 23.77
CA PRO A 91 28.38 8.72 23.99
C PRO A 91 28.12 7.62 22.95
N GLY A 92 27.49 7.88 21.81
CA GLY A 92 27.22 6.86 20.80
C GLY A 92 26.36 7.36 19.63
N GLN A 93 25.89 6.41 18.81
CA GLN A 93 24.97 6.69 17.70
C GLN A 93 23.54 6.71 18.20
N ILE A 94 22.80 7.74 17.83
CA ILE A 94 21.40 7.92 18.20
C ILE A 94 20.56 7.76 16.94
N VAL A 95 19.56 6.88 17.02
CA VAL A 95 18.57 6.70 15.96
C VAL A 95 17.20 7.03 16.56
N GLU A 96 16.51 7.96 15.94
CA GLU A 96 15.16 8.36 16.30
C GLU A 96 14.25 8.17 15.09
N ILE A 97 13.20 7.37 15.26
CA ILE A 97 12.19 7.17 14.24
C ILE A 97 10.87 7.70 14.79
N THR A 98 10.31 8.68 14.10
CA THR A 98 8.97 9.21 14.37
C THR A 98 8.03 8.78 13.28
N PHE A 99 6.95 8.10 13.66
CA PHE A 99 5.88 7.68 12.78
C PHE A 99 4.64 8.54 13.04
N TYR A 100 4.19 9.25 12.02
CA TYR A 100 2.97 10.05 12.03
C TYR A 100 1.84 9.23 11.40
N GLY A 101 0.96 8.71 12.25
CA GLY A 101 -0.25 8.02 11.85
C GLY A 101 -1.51 8.87 12.08
N LEU A 102 -2.61 8.47 11.45
CA LEU A 102 -3.90 9.20 11.49
C LEU A 102 -4.42 9.49 12.90
N HIS A 103 -4.23 8.57 13.84
CA HIS A 103 -4.81 8.67 15.19
C HIS A 103 -3.80 9.12 16.25
N LYS A 104 -2.51 8.83 16.05
CA LYS A 104 -1.47 9.10 17.05
C LYS A 104 -0.08 9.03 16.43
N THR A 105 0.81 9.88 16.94
CA THR A 105 2.24 9.83 16.66
C THR A 105 2.94 8.80 17.55
N MET A 106 3.88 8.07 16.97
CA MET A 106 4.67 7.04 17.64
C MET A 106 6.14 7.37 17.48
N HIS A 107 6.90 7.16 18.54
CA HIS A 107 8.31 7.52 18.59
C HIS A 107 9.12 6.31 19.07
N GLY A 108 10.19 6.02 18.37
CA GLY A 108 11.17 4.99 18.71
C GLY A 108 12.55 5.61 18.72
N ARG A 109 13.07 5.89 19.93
CA ARG A 109 14.45 6.36 20.12
C ARG A 109 15.32 5.22 20.65
N GLU A 110 16.48 5.07 20.05
CA GLU A 110 17.51 4.12 20.45
C GLU A 110 18.88 4.78 20.47
N LEU A 111 19.70 4.35 21.43
CA LEU A 111 21.11 4.70 21.53
C LEU A 111 21.93 3.40 21.49
N GLY A 112 23.01 3.40 20.72
CA GLY A 112 23.92 2.27 20.68
C GLY A 112 25.14 2.53 19.82
N ASP A 113 26.00 1.53 19.71
CA ASP A 113 27.28 1.64 19.01
C ASP A 113 27.13 1.44 17.49
N ASN A 114 26.06 0.75 17.07
CA ASN A 114 25.81 0.34 15.69
C ASN A 114 24.44 0.79 15.18
N VAL A 115 24.41 1.67 14.16
CA VAL A 115 23.17 2.20 13.55
C VAL A 115 22.20 1.09 13.15
N ARG A 116 22.66 0.04 12.45
CA ARG A 116 21.79 -1.04 11.94
C ARG A 116 21.01 -1.73 13.07
N GLY A 117 21.68 -2.04 14.19
CA GLY A 117 21.05 -2.65 15.35
C GLY A 117 20.10 -1.70 16.07
N CYS A 118 20.42 -0.40 16.09
CA CYS A 118 19.52 0.62 16.61
C CYS A 118 18.25 0.75 15.77
N ILE A 119 18.34 0.71 14.44
CA ILE A 119 17.18 0.72 13.53
C ILE A 119 16.26 -0.47 13.83
N ASP A 120 16.81 -1.68 13.92
CA ASP A 120 16.00 -2.88 14.16
C ASP A 120 15.23 -2.82 15.49
N LYS A 121 15.90 -2.33 16.55
CA LYS A 121 15.28 -2.13 17.86
C LYS A 121 14.21 -1.04 17.82
N ALA A 122 14.49 0.08 17.16
CA ALA A 122 13.53 1.18 17.02
C ALA A 122 12.27 0.74 16.26
N VAL A 123 12.43 -0.01 15.16
CA VAL A 123 11.31 -0.58 14.40
C VAL A 123 10.51 -1.57 15.26
N SER A 124 11.16 -2.46 16.00
CA SER A 124 10.48 -3.41 16.88
C SER A 124 9.67 -2.69 17.98
N LYS A 125 10.20 -1.59 18.53
CA LYS A 125 9.46 -0.73 19.48
C LYS A 125 8.23 -0.10 18.82
N LEU A 126 8.35 0.39 17.59
CA LEU A 126 7.23 0.97 16.84
C LEU A 126 6.16 -0.09 16.51
N GLU A 127 6.55 -1.30 16.10
CA GLU A 127 5.61 -2.40 15.87
C GLU A 127 4.79 -2.72 17.13
N ALA A 128 5.44 -2.81 18.28
CA ALA A 128 4.76 -3.04 19.56
C ALA A 128 3.82 -1.88 19.93
N GLN A 129 4.20 -0.63 19.64
CA GLN A 129 3.33 0.53 19.85
C GLN A 129 2.10 0.49 18.93
N ILE A 130 2.28 0.21 17.64
CA ILE A 130 1.18 0.09 16.67
C ILE A 130 0.19 -0.99 17.10
N ARG A 131 0.70 -2.16 17.51
CA ARG A 131 -0.15 -3.28 17.97
C ARG A 131 -1.00 -2.88 19.18
N LYS A 132 -0.36 -2.30 20.21
CA LYS A 132 -1.06 -1.81 21.41
C LYS A 132 -2.08 -0.73 21.10
N GLN A 133 -1.83 0.12 20.10
CA GLN A 133 -2.81 1.12 19.68
C GLN A 133 -4.01 0.49 18.98
N LYS A 134 -3.79 -0.47 18.08
CA LYS A 134 -4.87 -1.21 17.41
C LYS A 134 -5.75 -1.97 18.41
N GLU A 135 -5.14 -2.63 19.39
CA GLU A 135 -5.86 -3.33 20.48
C GLU A 135 -6.76 -2.34 21.25
N LYS A 136 -6.22 -1.20 21.70
CA LYS A 136 -6.99 -0.17 22.43
C LYS A 136 -8.13 0.45 21.63
N LEU A 137 -7.99 0.61 20.31
CA LEU A 137 -9.06 1.12 19.46
C LEU A 137 -10.19 0.11 19.28
N THR A 138 -9.86 -1.18 19.33
CA THR A 138 -10.83 -2.27 19.18
C THR A 138 -11.63 -2.48 20.47
N GLU A 139 -10.96 -2.47 21.63
CA GLU A 139 -11.60 -2.62 22.95
C GLU A 139 -12.66 -1.56 23.25
N ARG A 140 -12.48 -0.32 22.75
CA ARG A 140 -13.43 0.77 22.99
C ARG A 140 -14.71 0.69 22.14
N ARG A 141 -14.76 -0.19 21.14
CA ARG A 141 -15.94 -0.36 20.27
C ARG A 141 -16.89 -1.46 20.74
N VAL A 142 -16.64 -2.06 21.91
CA VAL A 142 -17.48 -3.10 22.51
C VAL A 142 -18.35 -2.51 23.61
#